data_AF-A0A7T7XJ77-F1
#
_entry.id   AF-A0A7T7XJ77-F1
#
_cell.length_a   1.000
_cell.length_b   1.000
_cell.length_c   1.000
_cell.angle_alpha   90.00
_cell.angle_beta   90.00
_cell.angle_gamma   90.00
#
_symmetry.space_group_name_H-M   'P 1'
#
loop_
_entity.id
_entity.type
_entity.pdbx_description
1 polymer ?
#
loop_
_entity_poly.entity_id
_entity_poly.type
_entity_poly.pdbx_seq_one_letter_code
_entity_poly.pdbx_strand_id
1 'polypeptide(L)'
;MNDKIPDLYSLIEQMPPESAAWGLLDAFDAVSNGLENPEALAAMDHVRDPRLESWKHLVRAIQAMYRDDPAGCRDTLDALADDAPPGVLKPLFRSWMAARGGGGGTSRELASAPVPVRNLYRKLLITPHPVTVLAEQAEEAFRHNMTDYFERLVCEVFRKLREQHRCDGPLLAVRYAQYCLSLLNDQGYSGTDFFPLLLRALGEADGLCVFGFALIGRDNEAAVRALRGALDAGDGEFLDSAMAAVIADAVSALGGRTDSPGGYRAAVMPRQRETVYSGQLELF
;
A
#
# COMPACT_ATOMS: atom_id res chain seq x y z
N MET A 1 16.81 -20.25 -9.98
CA MET A 1 15.94 -21.09 -9.12
C MET A 1 14.81 -20.17 -8.63
N ASN A 2 13.61 -20.69 -8.40
CA ASN A 2 12.53 -19.88 -7.82
C ASN A 2 12.94 -19.53 -6.39
N ASP A 3 13.47 -18.32 -6.18
CA ASP A 3 13.89 -17.77 -4.88
C ASP A 3 12.67 -17.43 -4.01
N LYS A 4 11.74 -18.37 -3.86
CA LYS A 4 10.67 -18.26 -2.87
C LYS A 4 11.27 -18.68 -1.54
N ILE A 5 11.44 -17.71 -0.65
CA ILE A 5 11.68 -17.95 0.77
C ILE A 5 10.58 -18.92 1.22
N PRO A 6 10.90 -20.12 1.73
CA PRO A 6 9.89 -21.05 2.21
C PRO A 6 8.98 -20.36 3.22
N ASP A 7 7.68 -20.49 3.01
CA ASP A 7 6.65 -19.75 3.71
C ASP A 7 6.24 -20.49 5.00
N LEU A 8 6.17 -19.77 6.13
CA LEU A 8 5.74 -20.31 7.42
C LEU A 8 4.33 -20.90 7.33
N TYR A 9 3.43 -20.24 6.61
CA TYR A 9 2.06 -20.72 6.41
C TYR A 9 2.04 -22.10 5.76
N SER A 10 2.83 -22.30 4.70
CA SER A 10 2.91 -23.60 4.00
C SER A 10 3.44 -24.73 4.89
N LEU A 11 4.29 -24.43 5.87
CA LEU A 11 4.79 -25.43 6.84
C LEU A 11 3.74 -25.78 7.89
N ILE A 12 2.97 -24.78 8.35
CA ILE A 12 1.96 -24.94 9.40
C ILE A 12 0.67 -25.56 8.87
N GLU A 13 0.26 -25.26 7.64
CA GLU A 13 -0.91 -25.87 6.98
C GLU A 13 -0.82 -27.40 6.86
N GLN A 14 0.40 -27.96 6.91
CA GLN A 14 0.64 -29.41 6.92
C GLN A 14 0.48 -30.04 8.32
N MET A 15 0.27 -29.23 9.36
CA MET A 15 0.14 -29.67 10.74
C MET A 15 -1.32 -29.65 11.21
N PRO A 16 -1.68 -30.44 12.24
CA PRO A 16 -3.02 -30.42 12.80
C PRO A 16 -3.42 -29.03 13.31
N PRO A 17 -4.71 -28.62 13.18
CA PRO A 17 -5.23 -27.36 13.70
C PRO A 17 -4.99 -27.14 15.20
N GLU A 18 -4.98 -28.20 16.01
CA GLU A 18 -4.73 -28.08 17.45
C GLU A 18 -3.24 -28.09 17.83
N SER A 19 -2.33 -28.09 16.84
CA SER A 19 -0.90 -28.12 17.12
C SER A 19 -0.43 -26.77 17.68
N ALA A 20 0.54 -26.82 18.61
CA ALA A 20 1.18 -25.61 19.14
C ALA A 20 1.84 -24.74 18.06
N ALA A 21 2.06 -25.28 16.86
CA ALA A 21 2.61 -24.55 15.72
C ALA A 21 1.71 -23.38 15.28
N TRP A 22 0.39 -23.47 15.46
CA TRP A 22 -0.51 -22.35 15.22
C TRP A 22 -0.23 -21.16 16.14
N GLY A 23 0.20 -21.42 17.39
CA GLY A 23 0.66 -20.36 18.30
C GLY A 23 1.90 -19.62 17.78
N LEU A 24 2.79 -20.29 17.03
CA LEU A 24 3.91 -19.62 16.37
C LEU A 24 3.44 -18.74 15.20
N LEU A 25 2.43 -19.17 14.44
CA LEU A 25 1.84 -18.35 13.38
C LEU A 25 1.20 -17.09 13.96
N ASP A 26 0.37 -17.25 14.99
CA ASP A 26 -0.29 -16.13 15.67
C ASP A 26 0.74 -15.16 16.27
N ALA A 27 1.84 -15.70 16.83
CA ALA A 27 2.93 -14.88 17.35
C ALA A 27 3.64 -14.12 16.22
N PHE A 28 3.90 -14.77 15.09
CA PHE A 28 4.50 -14.14 13.91
C PHE A 28 3.61 -13.02 13.34
N ASP A 29 2.31 -13.26 13.23
CA ASP A 29 1.34 -12.27 12.75
C ASP A 29 1.21 -11.11 13.73
N ALA A 30 1.19 -11.37 15.04
CA ALA A 30 1.17 -10.31 16.03
C ALA A 30 2.42 -9.42 15.94
N VAL A 31 3.63 -10.01 15.99
CA VAL A 31 4.86 -9.22 16.02
C VAL A 31 5.12 -8.51 14.71
N SER A 32 4.78 -9.10 13.55
CA SER A 32 4.97 -8.44 12.25
C SER A 32 4.09 -7.19 12.09
N ASN A 33 2.92 -7.17 12.73
CA ASN A 33 2.03 -6.01 12.81
C ASN A 33 2.36 -5.04 13.96
N GLY A 34 3.47 -5.25 14.69
CA GLY A 34 3.86 -4.41 15.82
C GLY A 34 2.97 -4.56 17.05
N LEU A 35 2.20 -5.65 17.14
CA LEU A 35 1.36 -5.99 18.27
C LEU A 35 2.08 -6.99 19.20
N GLU A 36 1.74 -6.95 20.49
CA GLU A 36 2.13 -8.00 21.42
C GLU A 36 0.94 -8.94 21.67
N ASN A 37 1.16 -10.25 21.50
CA ASN A 37 0.20 -11.28 21.89
C ASN A 37 0.88 -12.23 22.89
N PRO A 38 0.73 -11.98 24.21
CA PRO A 38 1.37 -12.79 25.25
C PRO A 38 0.97 -14.27 25.21
N GLU A 39 -0.28 -14.57 24.85
CA GLU A 39 -0.79 -15.94 24.77
C GLU A 39 -0.14 -16.70 23.63
N ALA A 40 -0.04 -16.09 22.45
CA ALA A 40 0.63 -16.68 21.29
C ALA A 40 2.14 -16.88 21.54
N LEU A 41 2.79 -15.92 22.20
CA LEU A 41 4.20 -16.04 22.59
C LEU A 41 4.43 -17.19 23.58
N ALA A 42 3.54 -17.37 24.55
CA ALA A 42 3.60 -18.50 25.47
C ALA A 42 3.35 -19.84 24.74
N ALA A 43 2.38 -19.88 23.81
CA ALA A 43 2.09 -21.06 23.00
C ALA A 43 3.29 -21.43 22.10
N MET A 44 3.96 -20.44 21.52
CA MET A 44 5.15 -20.61 20.70
C MET A 44 6.28 -21.34 21.46
N ASP A 45 6.44 -21.09 22.75
CA ASP A 45 7.47 -21.76 23.57
C ASP A 45 7.23 -23.28 23.72
N HIS A 46 6.00 -23.74 23.50
CA HIS A 46 5.64 -25.15 23.50
C HIS A 46 5.88 -25.85 22.15
N VAL A 47 6.22 -25.11 21.09
CA VAL A 47 6.58 -25.68 19.78
C VAL A 47 7.92 -26.39 19.86
N ARG A 48 7.91 -27.70 19.58
CA ARG A 48 9.09 -28.59 19.63
C ARG A 48 9.54 -29.12 18.28
N ASP A 49 8.88 -28.76 17.18
CA ASP A 49 9.31 -29.18 15.84
C ASP A 49 10.62 -28.46 15.48
N PRO A 50 11.74 -29.19 15.26
CA PRO A 50 13.03 -28.58 14.93
C PRO A 50 13.00 -27.71 13.66
N ARG A 51 12.09 -28.01 12.72
CA ARG A 51 11.92 -27.24 11.48
C ARG A 51 11.38 -25.83 11.76
N LEU A 52 10.73 -25.63 12.90
CA LEU A 52 10.11 -24.37 13.32
C LEU A 52 11.00 -23.54 14.26
N GLU A 53 12.14 -24.08 14.73
CA GLU A 53 12.96 -23.38 15.73
C GLU A 53 13.54 -22.06 15.20
N SER A 54 14.01 -22.05 13.95
CA SER A 54 14.49 -20.82 13.31
C SER A 54 13.39 -19.76 13.16
N TRP A 55 12.13 -20.17 13.03
CA TRP A 55 11.00 -19.24 12.98
C TRP A 55 10.69 -18.63 14.34
N LYS A 56 10.84 -19.39 15.44
CA LYS A 56 10.73 -18.85 16.81
C LYS A 56 11.80 -17.78 17.07
N HIS A 57 13.03 -18.02 16.61
CA HIS A 57 14.11 -17.04 16.71
C HIS A 57 13.81 -15.77 15.90
N LEU A 58 13.23 -15.90 14.70
CA LEU A 58 12.79 -14.75 13.91
C LEU A 58 11.73 -13.92 14.65
N VAL A 59 10.68 -14.55 15.22
CA VAL A 59 9.63 -13.86 15.99
C VAL A 59 10.25 -13.06 17.14
N ARG A 60 11.16 -13.67 17.90
CA ARG A 60 11.85 -13.00 19.01
C ARG A 60 12.76 -11.85 18.53
N ALA A 61 13.41 -12.00 17.38
CA ALA A 61 14.22 -10.93 16.78
C ALA A 61 13.37 -9.72 16.35
N ILE A 62 12.20 -9.96 15.76
CA ILE A 62 11.22 -8.90 15.42
C ILE A 62 10.74 -8.19 16.69
N GLN A 63 10.40 -8.96 17.73
CA GLN A 63 9.97 -8.40 19.01
C GLN A 63 11.05 -7.52 19.66
N ALA A 64 12.29 -7.99 19.70
CA ALA A 64 13.41 -7.21 20.22
C ALA A 64 13.66 -5.92 19.41
N MET A 65 13.50 -6.00 18.08
CA MET A 65 13.59 -4.83 17.19
C MET A 65 12.53 -3.77 17.53
N TYR A 66 11.26 -4.16 17.72
CA TYR A 66 10.18 -3.24 18.08
C TYR A 66 10.33 -2.65 19.50
N ARG A 67 10.92 -3.40 20.44
CA ARG A 67 11.21 -2.93 21.80
C ARG A 67 12.46 -2.06 21.92
N ASP A 68 13.13 -1.78 20.81
CA ASP A 68 14.40 -1.07 20.79
C ASP A 68 15.49 -1.77 21.63
N ASP A 69 15.54 -3.10 21.58
CA ASP A 69 16.51 -3.93 22.29
C ASP A 69 17.53 -4.56 21.31
N PRO A 70 18.62 -3.83 20.97
CA PRO A 70 19.64 -4.35 20.08
C PRO A 70 20.43 -5.53 20.66
N ALA A 71 20.50 -5.68 21.99
CA ALA A 71 21.19 -6.80 22.62
C ALA A 71 20.36 -8.08 22.45
N GLY A 72 19.08 -8.05 22.81
CA GLY A 72 18.18 -9.19 22.61
C GLY A 72 17.99 -9.53 21.12
N CYS A 73 17.99 -8.52 20.24
CA CYS A 73 17.95 -8.76 18.80
C CYS A 73 19.20 -9.50 18.31
N ARG A 74 20.39 -9.17 18.83
CA ARG A 74 21.64 -9.89 18.50
C ARG A 74 21.60 -11.34 18.97
N ASP A 75 21.24 -11.57 20.23
CA ASP A 75 21.23 -12.90 20.83
C ASP A 75 20.27 -13.84 20.08
N THR A 76 19.12 -13.33 19.68
CA THR A 76 18.13 -14.09 18.89
C THR A 76 18.59 -14.31 17.45
N LEU A 77 19.29 -13.35 16.84
CA LEU A 77 19.87 -13.50 15.50
C LEU A 77 20.98 -14.54 15.43
N ASP A 78 21.80 -14.63 16.48
CA ASP A 78 22.90 -15.59 16.55
C ASP A 78 22.37 -17.02 16.67
N ALA A 79 21.19 -17.20 17.26
CA ALA A 79 20.49 -18.49 17.36
C ALA A 79 19.72 -18.88 16.09
N LEU A 80 19.38 -17.93 15.22
CA LEU A 80 18.75 -18.19 13.93
C LEU A 80 19.76 -18.86 12.98
N ALA A 81 19.44 -20.00 12.36
CA ALA A 81 20.38 -20.65 11.44
C ALA A 81 20.49 -19.89 10.10
N ASP A 82 21.71 -19.81 9.54
CA ASP A 82 21.96 -19.07 8.29
C ASP A 82 21.36 -19.78 7.05
N ASP A 83 21.27 -21.11 7.09
CA ASP A 83 20.74 -21.96 6.03
C ASP A 83 19.22 -22.21 6.15
N ALA A 84 18.60 -21.77 7.24
CA ALA A 84 17.17 -21.86 7.43
C ALA A 84 16.41 -20.80 6.61
N PRO A 85 15.15 -21.06 6.21
CA PRO A 85 14.33 -20.12 5.45
C PRO A 85 14.31 -18.68 6.00
N PRO A 86 14.06 -18.43 7.30
CA PRO A 86 14.08 -17.08 7.86
C PRO A 86 15.49 -16.45 7.98
N GLY A 87 16.57 -17.24 7.83
CA GLY A 87 17.96 -16.77 7.90
C GLY A 87 18.31 -15.70 6.87
N VAL A 88 17.62 -15.70 5.72
CA VAL A 88 17.73 -14.69 4.66
C VAL A 88 17.45 -13.26 5.15
N LEU A 89 16.72 -13.10 6.26
CA LEU A 89 16.36 -11.81 6.84
C LEU A 89 17.42 -11.25 7.79
N LYS A 90 18.44 -12.02 8.20
CA LYS A 90 19.50 -11.55 9.11
C LYS A 90 20.15 -10.22 8.70
N PRO A 91 20.47 -9.96 7.41
CA PRO A 91 21.09 -8.70 6.99
C PRO A 91 20.26 -7.46 7.35
N LEU A 92 18.93 -7.59 7.40
CA LEU A 92 18.00 -6.53 7.78
C LEU A 92 18.21 -6.14 9.26
N PHE A 93 18.16 -7.11 10.17
CA PHE A 93 18.33 -6.86 11.61
C PHE A 93 19.73 -6.35 11.95
N ARG A 94 20.78 -6.91 11.32
CA ARG A 94 22.16 -6.42 11.49
C ARG A 94 22.30 -4.97 11.05
N SER A 95 21.67 -4.59 9.94
CA SER A 95 21.68 -3.20 9.46
C SER A 95 20.90 -2.27 10.39
N TRP A 96 19.77 -2.73 10.93
CA TRP A 96 18.99 -1.98 11.92
C TRP A 96 19.82 -1.73 13.20
N MET A 97 20.48 -2.75 13.74
CA MET A 97 21.36 -2.60 14.91
C MET A 97 22.55 -1.66 14.64
N ALA A 98 23.18 -1.78 13.46
CA ALA A 98 24.32 -0.94 13.07
C ALA A 98 23.95 0.55 12.96
N ALA A 99 22.75 0.85 12.45
CA ALA A 99 22.24 2.21 12.36
C ALA A 99 22.09 2.87 13.75
N ARG A 100 21.68 2.10 14.77
CA ARG A 100 21.52 2.57 16.16
C ARG A 100 22.84 2.73 16.90
N GLY A 101 23.86 1.94 16.56
CA GLY A 101 25.20 2.05 17.13
C GLY A 101 26.03 3.24 16.64
N GLY A 102 25.44 4.21 15.92
CA GLY A 102 26.16 5.36 15.36
C GLY A 102 26.98 5.05 14.09
N GLY A 103 26.86 3.83 13.55
CA GLY A 103 27.60 3.37 12.38
C GLY A 103 27.08 3.92 11.04
N GLY A 104 25.94 4.61 11.03
CA GLY A 104 25.41 5.46 9.94
C GLY A 104 25.21 4.86 8.54
N GLY A 105 25.67 3.63 8.29
CA GLY A 105 25.69 3.01 6.97
C GLY A 105 24.81 1.77 6.88
N THR A 106 24.18 1.59 5.72
CA THR A 106 23.66 0.29 5.30
C THR A 106 24.79 -0.74 5.33
N SER A 107 24.61 -1.83 6.07
CA SER A 107 25.64 -2.88 6.17
C SER A 107 25.99 -3.41 4.78
N ARG A 108 27.28 -3.70 4.56
CA ARG A 108 27.76 -4.37 3.33
C ARG A 108 26.97 -5.66 3.06
N GLU A 109 26.52 -6.35 4.12
CA GLU A 109 25.68 -7.53 4.03
C GLU A 109 24.29 -7.24 3.41
N LEU A 110 23.66 -6.11 3.78
CA LEU A 110 22.38 -5.74 3.19
C LEU A 110 22.53 -5.32 1.73
N ALA A 111 23.63 -4.68 1.36
CA ALA A 111 23.90 -4.36 -0.05
C ALA A 111 23.93 -5.63 -0.93
N SER A 112 24.48 -6.73 -0.40
CA SER A 112 24.50 -8.05 -1.02
C SER A 112 23.24 -8.90 -0.81
N ALA A 113 22.28 -8.45 0.00
CA ALA A 113 21.07 -9.21 0.28
C ALA A 113 20.12 -9.26 -0.94
N PRO A 114 19.23 -10.28 -1.01
CA PRO A 114 18.23 -10.36 -2.07
C PRO A 114 17.36 -9.10 -2.17
N VAL A 115 16.91 -8.77 -3.38
CA VAL A 115 16.08 -7.57 -3.66
C VAL A 115 14.89 -7.44 -2.71
N PRO A 116 14.09 -8.51 -2.43
CA PRO A 116 12.97 -8.41 -1.49
C PRO A 116 13.38 -7.97 -0.08
N VAL A 117 14.54 -8.45 0.42
CA VAL A 117 15.05 -8.10 1.75
C VAL A 117 15.48 -6.64 1.81
N ARG A 118 16.15 -6.15 0.76
CA ARG A 118 16.54 -4.73 0.68
C ARG A 118 15.32 -3.82 0.63
N ASN A 119 14.30 -4.21 -0.14
CA ASN A 119 13.04 -3.46 -0.21
C ASN A 119 12.32 -3.46 1.15
N LEU A 120 12.29 -4.59 1.85
CA LEU A 120 11.72 -4.68 3.20
C LEU A 120 12.46 -3.76 4.18
N TYR A 121 13.80 -3.75 4.18
CA TYR A 121 14.56 -2.84 5.04
C TYR A 121 14.30 -1.36 4.73
N ARG A 122 14.17 -0.99 3.45
CA ARG A 122 13.78 0.38 3.07
C ARG A 122 12.42 0.75 3.65
N LYS A 123 11.44 -0.15 3.60
CA LYS A 123 10.12 0.07 4.20
C LYS A 123 10.20 0.28 5.71
N LEU A 124 11.11 -0.42 6.40
CA LEU A 124 11.31 -0.26 7.84
C LEU A 124 12.00 1.07 8.22
N LEU A 125 12.86 1.61 7.35
CA LEU A 125 13.54 2.89 7.59
C LEU A 125 12.65 4.09 7.31
N ILE A 126 11.76 3.97 6.34
CA ILE A 126 10.81 5.04 6.03
C ILE A 126 9.79 5.05 7.17
N THR A 127 9.86 6.06 8.03
CA THR A 127 8.77 6.33 8.97
C THR A 127 7.51 6.54 8.11
N PRO A 128 6.51 5.65 8.20
CA PRO A 128 5.35 5.76 7.33
C PRO A 128 4.69 7.10 7.63
N HIS A 129 4.52 7.90 6.57
CA HIS A 129 3.90 9.20 6.73
C HIS A 129 2.47 8.99 7.27
N PRO A 130 2.00 9.76 8.26
CA PRO A 130 0.67 9.53 8.87
C PRO A 130 -0.48 9.46 7.87
N VAL A 131 -0.37 10.23 6.77
CA VAL A 131 -1.33 10.20 5.66
C VAL A 131 -1.29 8.89 4.87
N THR A 132 -0.12 8.30 4.67
CA THR A 132 0.04 6.99 4.03
C THR A 132 -0.64 5.90 4.85
N VAL A 133 -0.44 5.90 6.17
CA VAL A 133 -1.10 4.95 7.07
C VAL A 133 -2.62 5.07 6.99
N LEU A 134 -3.15 6.30 6.96
CA LEU A 134 -4.59 6.55 6.81
C LEU A 134 -5.13 6.07 5.45
N ALA A 135 -4.35 6.25 4.38
CA ALA A 135 -4.71 5.75 3.06
C ALA A 135 -4.76 4.22 3.01
N GLU A 136 -3.76 3.55 3.58
CA GLU A 136 -3.72 2.08 3.69
C GLU A 136 -4.90 1.55 4.51
N GLN A 137 -5.25 2.22 5.62
CA GLN A 137 -6.42 1.89 6.42
C GLN A 137 -7.73 2.08 5.66
N ALA A 138 -7.83 3.09 4.81
CA ALA A 138 -9.01 3.30 3.97
C ALA A 138 -9.15 2.14 2.97
N GLU A 139 -8.08 1.78 2.28
CA GLU A 139 -8.07 0.66 1.34
C GLU A 139 -8.42 -0.67 2.02
N GLU A 140 -7.92 -0.90 3.24
CA GLU A 140 -8.26 -2.07 4.05
C GLU A 140 -9.74 -2.09 4.43
N ALA A 141 -10.27 -0.95 4.91
CA ALA A 141 -11.69 -0.82 5.21
C ALA A 141 -12.56 -1.14 3.98
N PHE A 142 -12.16 -0.67 2.81
CA PHE A 142 -12.85 -0.98 1.56
C PHE A 142 -12.78 -2.48 1.22
N ARG A 143 -11.60 -3.10 1.32
CA ARG A 143 -11.41 -4.55 1.08
C ARG A 143 -12.26 -5.42 2.02
N HIS A 144 -12.56 -4.93 3.21
CA HIS A 144 -13.47 -5.59 4.16
C HIS A 144 -14.94 -5.17 4.06
N ASN A 145 -15.35 -4.49 2.98
CA ASN A 145 -16.71 -4.00 2.76
C ASN A 145 -17.23 -3.06 3.87
N MET A 146 -16.35 -2.30 4.51
CA MET A 146 -16.69 -1.30 5.53
C MET A 146 -16.83 0.10 4.89
N THR A 147 -17.79 0.27 3.97
CA THR A 147 -17.92 1.47 3.12
C THR A 147 -17.97 2.77 3.90
N ASP A 148 -18.79 2.87 4.96
CA ASP A 148 -18.89 4.08 5.78
C ASP A 148 -17.54 4.47 6.41
N TYR A 149 -16.74 3.46 6.79
CA TYR A 149 -15.43 3.71 7.38
C TYR A 149 -14.41 4.12 6.33
N PHE A 150 -14.43 3.47 5.16
CA PHE A 150 -13.64 3.86 3.99
C PHE A 150 -13.91 5.32 3.61
N GLU A 151 -15.17 5.72 3.44
CA GLU A 151 -15.54 7.09 3.06
C GLU A 151 -15.01 8.13 4.04
N ARG A 152 -15.16 7.86 5.34
CA ARG A 152 -14.64 8.71 6.41
C ARG A 152 -13.11 8.85 6.35
N LEU A 153 -12.40 7.73 6.16
CA LEU A 153 -10.94 7.73 6.08
C LEU A 153 -10.44 8.44 4.82
N VAL A 154 -11.08 8.23 3.67
CA VAL A 154 -10.71 8.93 2.42
C VAL A 154 -10.90 10.44 2.55
N CYS A 155 -12.01 10.89 3.15
CA CYS A 155 -12.21 12.33 3.40
C CYS A 155 -11.10 12.91 4.29
N GLU A 156 -10.69 12.16 5.31
CA GLU A 156 -9.59 12.57 6.20
C GLU A 156 -8.24 12.59 5.47
N VAL A 157 -7.98 11.64 4.57
CA VAL A 157 -6.78 11.64 3.71
C VAL A 157 -6.77 12.87 2.81
N PHE A 158 -7.86 13.17 2.11
CA PHE A 158 -7.95 14.36 1.27
C PHE A 158 -7.72 15.65 2.04
N ARG A 159 -8.36 15.79 3.21
CA ARG A 159 -8.17 16.94 4.09
C ARG A 159 -6.70 17.10 4.48
N LYS A 160 -6.05 16.02 4.93
CA LYS A 160 -4.63 16.07 5.32
C LYS A 160 -3.69 16.35 4.16
N LEU A 161 -3.96 15.82 2.96
CA LEU A 161 -3.16 16.11 1.77
C LEU A 161 -3.23 17.59 1.38
N ARG A 162 -4.41 18.21 1.48
CA ARG A 162 -4.59 19.65 1.23
C ARG A 162 -3.95 20.53 2.31
N GLU A 163 -4.01 20.11 3.56
CA GLU A 163 -3.36 20.80 4.69
C GLU A 163 -1.82 20.74 4.63
N GLN A 164 -1.24 19.83 3.84
CA GLN A 164 0.18 19.89 3.55
C GLN A 164 0.45 21.10 2.67
N HIS A 165 0.89 22.20 3.28
CA HIS A 165 1.24 23.50 2.67
C HIS A 165 2.34 23.47 1.59
N ARG A 166 2.68 22.30 1.03
CA ARG A 166 3.52 22.17 -0.17
C ARG A 166 2.65 22.33 -1.41
N CYS A 167 3.25 22.87 -2.47
CA CYS A 167 2.58 23.12 -3.75
C CYS A 167 1.89 21.88 -4.35
N ASP A 168 2.28 20.67 -3.93
CA ASP A 168 1.79 19.41 -4.49
C ASP A 168 0.55 18.84 -3.77
N GLY A 169 0.17 19.34 -2.59
CA GLY A 169 -0.90 18.76 -1.76
C GLY A 169 -2.22 18.50 -2.51
N PRO A 170 -2.79 19.51 -3.19
CA PRO A 170 -4.01 19.35 -4.00
C PRO A 170 -3.86 18.35 -5.16
N LEU A 171 -2.71 18.33 -5.84
CA LEU A 171 -2.40 17.34 -6.88
C LEU A 171 -2.38 15.92 -6.30
N LEU A 172 -1.79 15.73 -5.12
CA LEU A 172 -1.77 14.44 -4.45
C LEU A 172 -3.17 13.97 -4.07
N ALA A 173 -4.03 14.88 -3.60
CA ALA A 173 -5.43 14.57 -3.29
C ALA A 173 -6.19 14.11 -4.54
N VAL A 174 -6.03 14.81 -5.68
CA VAL A 174 -6.62 14.43 -6.97
C VAL A 174 -6.12 13.06 -7.46
N ARG A 175 -4.81 12.79 -7.35
CA ARG A 175 -4.24 11.48 -7.71
C ARG A 175 -4.77 10.36 -6.82
N TYR A 176 -4.85 10.59 -5.52
CA TYR A 176 -5.40 9.59 -4.59
C TYR A 176 -6.89 9.34 -4.87
N ALA A 177 -7.65 10.38 -5.22
CA ALA A 177 -9.05 10.24 -5.60
C ALA A 177 -9.25 9.41 -6.88
N GLN A 178 -8.41 9.60 -7.90
CA GLN A 178 -8.39 8.77 -9.10
C GLN A 178 -8.08 7.30 -8.76
N TYR A 179 -7.12 7.07 -7.85
CA TYR A 179 -6.80 5.74 -7.38
C TYR A 179 -8.00 5.08 -6.67
N CYS A 180 -8.70 5.80 -5.78
CA CYS A 180 -9.92 5.30 -5.14
C CYS A 180 -11.01 4.93 -6.16
N LEU A 181 -11.21 5.74 -7.21
CA LEU A 181 -12.16 5.40 -8.28
C LEU A 181 -11.77 4.15 -9.04
N SER A 182 -10.48 3.93 -9.30
CA SER A 182 -9.99 2.68 -9.90
C SER A 182 -10.27 1.49 -9.00
N LEU A 183 -9.97 1.61 -7.71
CA LEU A 183 -10.19 0.57 -6.70
C LEU A 183 -11.68 0.19 -6.60
N LEU A 184 -12.58 1.18 -6.59
CA LEU A 184 -14.03 0.99 -6.59
C LEU A 184 -14.50 0.27 -7.85
N ASN A 185 -14.03 0.71 -9.02
CA ASN A 185 -14.35 0.12 -10.31
C ASN A 185 -13.91 -1.35 -10.40
N ASP A 186 -12.72 -1.68 -9.88
CA ASP A 186 -12.18 -3.04 -9.90
C ASP A 186 -13.01 -4.02 -9.04
N GLN A 187 -13.70 -3.51 -8.01
CA GLN A 187 -14.64 -4.27 -7.19
C GLN A 187 -16.10 -4.20 -7.71
N GLY A 188 -16.33 -3.62 -8.89
CA GLY A 188 -17.65 -3.53 -9.52
C GLY A 188 -18.57 -2.46 -8.95
N TYR A 189 -18.06 -1.53 -8.15
CA TYR A 189 -18.83 -0.38 -7.67
C TYR A 189 -18.95 0.66 -8.78
N SER A 190 -20.11 1.32 -8.86
CA SER A 190 -20.29 2.44 -9.78
C SER A 190 -19.52 3.65 -9.25
N GLY A 191 -18.61 4.19 -10.06
CA GLY A 191 -17.89 5.42 -9.71
C GLY A 191 -18.82 6.63 -9.50
N THR A 192 -20.08 6.56 -9.97
CA THR A 192 -21.10 7.58 -9.73
C THR A 192 -21.52 7.70 -8.27
N ASP A 193 -21.46 6.60 -7.51
CA ASP A 193 -21.93 6.59 -6.12
C ASP A 193 -20.92 7.28 -5.20
N PHE A 194 -19.64 7.27 -5.59
CA PHE A 194 -18.55 7.93 -4.89
C PHE A 194 -18.40 9.41 -5.27
N PHE A 195 -19.01 9.83 -6.40
CA PHE A 195 -18.86 11.17 -6.92
C PHE A 195 -19.34 12.29 -5.97
N PRO A 196 -20.50 12.16 -5.27
CA PRO A 196 -20.91 13.15 -4.28
C PRO A 196 -19.89 13.34 -3.15
N LEU A 197 -19.19 12.27 -2.76
CA LEU A 197 -18.12 12.36 -1.75
C LEU A 197 -16.93 13.15 -2.28
N LEU A 198 -16.51 12.89 -3.52
CA LEU A 198 -15.40 13.61 -4.16
C LEU A 198 -15.68 15.12 -4.22
N LEU A 199 -16.88 15.51 -4.68
CA LEU A 199 -17.27 16.93 -4.72
C LEU A 199 -17.23 17.56 -3.34
N ARG A 200 -17.78 16.87 -2.32
CA ARG A 200 -17.80 17.38 -0.94
C ARG A 200 -16.40 17.51 -0.34
N ALA A 201 -15.49 16.59 -0.64
CA ALA A 201 -14.19 16.51 0.02
C ALA A 201 -13.10 17.32 -0.70
N LEU A 202 -13.16 17.42 -2.03
CA LEU A 202 -12.17 18.13 -2.83
C LEU A 202 -12.63 19.55 -3.21
N GLY A 203 -13.94 19.79 -3.31
CA GLY A 203 -14.50 20.96 -3.99
C GLY A 203 -15.10 20.56 -5.33
N GLU A 204 -15.99 21.39 -5.87
CA GLU A 204 -16.72 21.04 -7.09
C GLU A 204 -15.77 20.97 -8.29
N ALA A 205 -14.87 21.94 -8.44
CA ALA A 205 -13.89 21.96 -9.54
C ALA A 205 -12.97 20.72 -9.52
N ASP A 206 -12.30 20.46 -8.40
CA ASP A 206 -11.34 19.35 -8.28
C ASP A 206 -12.03 17.97 -8.35
N GLY A 207 -13.23 17.85 -7.79
CA GLY A 207 -14.04 16.62 -7.88
C GLY A 207 -14.49 16.32 -9.32
N LEU A 208 -14.94 17.35 -10.06
CA LEU A 208 -15.27 17.24 -11.48
C LEU A 208 -14.05 16.87 -12.34
N CYS A 209 -12.87 17.42 -12.01
CA CYS A 209 -11.62 17.03 -12.66
C CYS A 209 -11.30 15.55 -12.51
N VAL A 210 -11.33 15.05 -11.27
CA VAL A 210 -11.08 13.62 -10.97
C VAL A 210 -12.03 12.74 -11.77
N PHE A 211 -13.32 13.07 -11.77
CA PHE A 211 -14.34 12.32 -12.50
C PHE A 211 -14.12 12.37 -14.02
N GLY A 212 -13.81 13.55 -14.56
CA GLY A 212 -13.49 13.73 -15.97
C GLY A 212 -12.31 12.87 -16.40
N PHE A 213 -11.22 12.85 -15.62
CA PHE A 213 -10.06 12.00 -15.89
C PHE A 213 -10.39 10.51 -15.85
N ALA A 214 -11.21 10.05 -14.91
CA ALA A 214 -11.63 8.65 -14.80
C ALA A 214 -12.46 8.17 -16.01
N LEU A 215 -13.09 9.10 -16.74
CA LEU A 215 -13.92 8.80 -17.91
C LEU A 215 -13.15 8.85 -19.24
N ILE A 216 -11.95 9.42 -19.29
CA ILE A 216 -11.15 9.49 -20.52
C ILE A 216 -10.93 8.08 -21.09
N GLY A 217 -11.24 7.92 -22.38
CA GLY A 217 -11.13 6.64 -23.09
C GLY A 217 -12.30 5.67 -22.85
N ARG A 218 -13.15 5.91 -21.85
CA ARG A 218 -14.37 5.13 -21.58
C ARG A 218 -15.61 5.83 -22.14
N ASP A 219 -15.76 7.12 -21.81
CA ASP A 219 -16.82 8.01 -22.31
C ASP A 219 -16.23 9.42 -22.46
N ASN A 220 -15.65 9.68 -23.63
CA ASN A 220 -14.98 10.95 -23.90
C ASN A 220 -15.94 12.15 -23.87
N GLU A 221 -17.23 11.96 -24.17
CA GLU A 221 -18.20 13.05 -24.16
C GLU A 221 -18.54 13.45 -22.72
N ALA A 222 -18.78 12.47 -21.85
CA ALA A 222 -18.96 12.72 -20.43
C ALA A 222 -17.69 13.26 -19.76
N ALA A 223 -16.51 12.76 -20.15
CA ALA A 223 -15.23 13.29 -19.70
C ALA A 223 -15.09 14.78 -20.04
N VAL A 224 -15.37 15.16 -21.29
CA VAL A 224 -15.33 16.57 -21.74
C VAL A 224 -16.33 17.43 -20.98
N ARG A 225 -17.56 16.95 -20.75
CA ARG A 225 -18.55 17.68 -19.94
C ARG A 225 -18.07 17.93 -18.51
N ALA A 226 -17.53 16.89 -17.86
CA ALA A 226 -17.04 17.01 -16.50
C ALA A 226 -15.84 17.98 -16.40
N LEU A 227 -14.87 17.86 -17.31
CA LEU A 227 -13.71 18.75 -17.34
C LEU A 227 -14.08 20.22 -17.65
N ARG A 228 -15.09 20.47 -18.48
CA ARG A 228 -15.63 21.82 -18.68
C ARG A 228 -16.29 22.35 -17.42
N GLY A 229 -17.16 21.54 -16.80
CA GLY A 229 -17.77 21.91 -15.52
C GLY A 229 -16.73 22.25 -14.46
N ALA A 230 -15.61 21.52 -14.43
CA ALA A 230 -14.52 21.81 -13.52
C ALA A 230 -13.90 23.20 -13.72
N LEU A 231 -13.70 23.62 -14.98
CA LEU A 231 -13.20 24.96 -15.32
C LEU A 231 -14.19 26.07 -14.94
N ASP A 232 -15.49 25.77 -14.97
CA ASP A 232 -16.57 26.73 -14.68
C ASP A 232 -16.87 26.87 -13.17
N ALA A 233 -16.62 25.82 -12.37
CA ALA A 233 -16.99 25.76 -10.95
C ALA A 233 -16.24 26.76 -10.05
N GLY A 234 -15.02 27.18 -10.44
CA GLY A 234 -14.27 28.25 -9.80
C GLY A 234 -13.75 27.95 -8.37
N ASP A 235 -14.06 26.77 -7.81
CA ASP A 235 -13.69 26.31 -6.47
C ASP A 235 -12.79 25.04 -6.51
N GLY A 236 -11.48 25.24 -6.62
CA GLY A 236 -10.52 24.14 -6.61
C GLY A 236 -9.13 24.61 -6.22
N GLU A 237 -8.42 23.82 -5.41
CA GLU A 237 -7.04 24.11 -5.06
C GLU A 237 -6.06 23.49 -6.06
N PHE A 238 -6.45 22.39 -6.73
CA PHE A 238 -5.67 21.78 -7.79
C PHE A 238 -5.80 22.55 -9.11
N LEU A 239 -6.98 23.11 -9.38
CA LEU A 239 -7.26 23.98 -10.53
C LEU A 239 -6.68 25.40 -10.37
N ASP A 240 -5.38 25.49 -10.09
CA ASP A 240 -4.67 26.75 -10.25
C ASP A 240 -4.57 27.15 -11.74
N SER A 241 -4.13 28.38 -12.00
CA SER A 241 -4.10 28.93 -13.37
C SER A 241 -3.27 28.10 -14.37
N ALA A 242 -2.23 27.38 -13.93
CA ALA A 242 -1.40 26.59 -14.82
C ALA A 242 -2.09 25.26 -15.18
N MET A 243 -2.72 24.61 -14.20
CA MET A 243 -3.46 23.37 -14.43
C MET A 243 -4.77 23.60 -15.21
N ALA A 244 -5.45 24.72 -14.96
CA ALA A 244 -6.64 25.12 -15.71
C ALA A 244 -6.37 25.22 -17.23
N ALA A 245 -5.21 25.78 -17.61
CA ALA A 245 -4.81 25.86 -19.02
C ALA A 245 -4.60 24.46 -19.63
N VAL A 246 -3.92 23.56 -18.91
CA VAL A 246 -3.69 22.17 -19.36
C VAL A 246 -5.02 21.42 -19.54
N ILE A 247 -5.96 21.61 -18.62
CA ILE A 247 -7.29 20.99 -18.71
C ILE A 247 -8.10 21.57 -19.88
N ALA A 248 -8.04 22.89 -20.11
CA ALA A 248 -8.67 23.52 -21.26
C ALA A 248 -8.12 22.98 -22.60
N ASP A 249 -6.81 22.77 -22.70
CA ASP A 249 -6.17 22.16 -23.85
C ASP A 249 -6.62 20.71 -24.05
N ALA A 250 -6.69 19.93 -22.97
CA ALA A 250 -7.18 18.55 -23.00
C ALA A 250 -8.65 18.47 -23.44
N VAL A 251 -9.51 19.37 -22.97
CA VAL A 251 -10.92 19.49 -23.38
C VAL A 251 -11.04 19.77 -24.87
N SER A 252 -10.23 20.71 -25.38
CA SER A 252 -10.17 21.04 -26.81
C SER A 252 -9.71 19.84 -27.66
N ALA A 253 -8.67 19.14 -27.23
CA ALA A 253 -8.14 17.97 -27.93
C ALA A 253 -9.11 16.77 -27.94
N LEU A 254 -9.83 16.55 -26.84
CA LEU A 254 -10.83 15.48 -26.73
C LEU A 254 -12.13 15.85 -27.48
N GLY A 255 -12.56 17.10 -27.41
CA GLY A 255 -13.75 17.60 -28.09
C GLY A 255 -13.61 17.67 -29.62
N GLY A 256 -12.40 17.86 -30.14
CA GLY A 256 -12.13 17.81 -31.58
C GLY A 256 -12.10 16.40 -32.19
N ARG A 257 -12.18 15.35 -31.37
CA ARG A 257 -12.17 13.94 -31.79
C ARG A 257 -13.57 13.32 -31.89
N THR A 258 -14.64 14.10 -31.78
CA THR A 258 -16.02 13.59 -31.83
C THR A 258 -16.48 13.11 -33.21
N ASP A 259 -15.68 13.28 -34.26
CA ASP A 259 -15.95 12.68 -35.56
C ASP A 259 -15.14 11.39 -35.76
N SER A 260 -15.70 10.27 -35.30
CA SER A 260 -15.50 8.99 -35.99
C SER A 260 -16.69 8.03 -35.76
N PRO A 261 -17.40 7.63 -36.83
CA PRO A 261 -18.47 6.64 -36.77
C PRO A 261 -17.84 5.23 -36.79
N GLY A 262 -18.12 4.40 -35.79
CA GLY A 262 -17.63 3.02 -35.79
C GLY A 262 -17.94 2.30 -34.50
N GLY A 263 -19.02 1.50 -34.52
CA GLY A 263 -19.36 0.61 -33.42
C GLY A 263 -18.18 -0.29 -33.05
N TYR A 264 -17.68 -0.14 -31.83
CA TYR A 264 -16.83 -1.15 -31.22
C TYR A 264 -17.74 -2.22 -30.63
N ARG A 265 -17.84 -3.34 -31.37
CA ARG A 265 -18.19 -4.65 -30.82
C ARG A 265 -17.39 -4.86 -29.54
N ALA A 266 -18.05 -5.42 -28.52
CA ALA A 266 -17.42 -5.99 -27.35
C ALA A 266 -16.23 -6.87 -27.76
N ALA A 267 -15.03 -6.31 -27.70
CA ALA A 267 -13.81 -7.09 -27.72
C ALA A 267 -13.75 -7.74 -26.33
N VAL A 268 -14.15 -9.01 -26.28
CA VAL A 268 -13.73 -9.92 -25.22
C VAL A 268 -12.21 -9.89 -25.22
N MET A 269 -11.64 -9.08 -24.32
CA MET A 269 -10.20 -9.10 -24.05
C MET A 269 -9.88 -10.50 -23.51
N PRO A 270 -8.90 -11.21 -24.08
CA PRO A 270 -8.43 -12.44 -23.49
C PRO A 270 -7.89 -12.14 -22.09
N ARG A 271 -8.29 -12.96 -21.11
CA ARG A 271 -7.70 -12.98 -19.77
C ARG A 271 -6.20 -13.27 -19.89
N GLN A 272 -5.39 -12.24 -20.08
CA GLN A 272 -3.98 -12.29 -19.74
C GLN A 272 -3.88 -12.08 -18.23
N ARG A 273 -3.71 -13.19 -17.51
CA ARG A 273 -3.02 -13.20 -16.23
C ARG A 273 -1.56 -12.77 -16.49
N GLU A 274 -0.98 -12.08 -15.50
CA GLU A 274 0.35 -11.41 -15.50
C GLU A 274 0.24 -9.96 -15.99
N THR A 275 0.33 -8.93 -15.15
CA THR A 275 1.20 -8.71 -13.99
C THR A 275 0.42 -7.88 -12.98
N VAL A 276 0.39 -8.28 -11.71
CA VAL A 276 -0.13 -7.46 -10.61
C VAL A 276 0.74 -6.20 -10.55
N TYR A 277 0.23 -5.09 -11.05
CA TYR A 277 0.73 -3.77 -10.70
C TYR A 277 0.40 -3.59 -9.21
N SER A 278 1.31 -3.99 -8.33
CA SER A 278 1.43 -3.39 -7.01
C SER A 278 1.91 -1.96 -7.24
N GLY A 279 1.00 -1.09 -7.67
CA GLY A 279 1.17 0.34 -7.62
C GLY A 279 1.20 0.76 -6.17
N GLN A 280 2.31 0.46 -5.47
CA GLN A 280 2.65 1.23 -4.30
C GLN A 280 2.72 2.67 -4.76
N LEU A 281 2.04 3.56 -4.04
CA LEU A 281 2.25 4.99 -4.12
C LEU A 281 3.75 5.24 -3.93
N GLU A 282 4.52 5.28 -5.01
CA GLU A 282 5.84 5.89 -5.07
C GLU A 282 5.63 7.41 -4.98
N LEU A 283 5.23 7.83 -3.79
CA LEU A 283 5.18 9.21 -3.36
C LEU A 283 5.99 9.30 -2.07
N PHE A 284 7.30 9.07 -2.22
CA PHE A 284 8.44 9.70 -1.53
C PHE A 284 9.72 9.30 -2.25
#